data_AF-A0A8D8JGS2-F1
#
_entry.id   AF-A0A8D8JGS2-F1
#
_cell.length_a   1.000
_cell.length_b   1.000
_cell.length_c   1.000
_cell.angle_alpha   90.00
_cell.angle_beta   90.00
_cell.angle_gamma   90.00
#
_symmetry.space_group_name_H-M   'P 1'
#
loop_
_entity.id
_entity.type
_entity.pdbx_description
1 polymer ?
#
loop_
_entity_poly.entity_id
_entity_poly.type
_entity_poly.pdbx_seq_one_letter_code
_entity_poly.pdbx_strand_id
1 'polypeptide(L)'
;CSTANCTNGRCTAPEVCECNAGFTWVHDECVPVCEDCVNGECVAPGVCVCDELYRLVEGRCEPYCPEGCVNGVCEGPGVCRCNEGYRRDGVSGVCEVFCRKPCENGVCSGADRCRCNEGYQLDGKDGFKCVPKCGKPCIHAKCVAPDVCECNKGYVKMD
;
A
#
# COMPACT_ATOMS: atom_id res chain seq x y z
N CYS A 1 42.66 -27.78 17.57
CA CYS A 1 41.90 -26.77 18.34
C CYS A 1 41.27 -27.47 19.51
N SER A 2 41.33 -26.89 20.70
CA SER A 2 40.56 -27.35 21.87
C SER A 2 39.25 -26.57 21.99
N THR A 3 39.15 -25.39 21.36
CA THR A 3 37.91 -24.66 21.12
C THR A 3 36.98 -25.39 20.14
N ALA A 4 35.70 -25.46 20.51
CA ALA A 4 34.71 -26.40 19.98
C ALA A 4 34.16 -26.09 18.57
N ASN A 5 34.46 -24.96 17.93
CA ASN A 5 33.68 -24.48 16.77
C ASN A 5 34.52 -24.01 15.56
N CYS A 6 35.54 -24.79 15.16
CA CYS A 6 36.29 -24.54 13.91
C CYS A 6 35.76 -25.38 12.73
N THR A 7 34.43 -25.48 12.58
CA THR A 7 33.75 -26.36 11.61
C THR A 7 33.88 -25.88 10.16
N ASN A 8 33.99 -24.56 9.96
CA ASN A 8 34.18 -23.92 8.65
C ASN A 8 35.55 -23.23 8.52
N GLY A 9 36.58 -23.81 9.12
CA GLY A 9 37.94 -23.27 9.07
C GLY A 9 39.01 -24.35 9.20
N ARG A 10 40.26 -23.89 9.21
CA ARG A 10 41.45 -24.72 9.41
C ARG A 10 42.18 -24.25 10.67
N CYS A 11 42.42 -25.17 11.59
CA CYS A 11 43.28 -24.91 12.76
C CYS A 11 44.72 -24.69 12.30
N THR A 12 45.28 -23.50 12.54
CA THR A 12 46.67 -23.17 12.21
C THR A 12 47.59 -23.21 13.44
N ALA A 13 47.03 -23.09 14.65
CA ALA A 13 47.73 -23.26 15.92
C ALA A 13 46.73 -23.70 17.03
N PRO A 14 47.19 -24.01 18.26
CA PRO A 14 46.29 -24.18 19.40
C PRO A 14 45.42 -22.92 19.57
N GLU A 15 44.11 -23.11 19.69
CA GLU A 15 43.10 -22.04 19.82
C GLU A 15 43.05 -21.00 18.68
N VAL A 16 43.73 -21.24 17.55
CA VAL A 16 43.71 -20.36 16.37
C VAL A 16 43.07 -21.07 15.19
N CYS A 17 41.91 -20.56 14.74
CA CYS A 17 41.18 -21.04 13.58
C CYS A 17 41.24 -20.00 12.46
N GLU A 18 41.63 -20.43 11.26
CA GLU A 18 41.59 -19.63 10.03
C GLU A 18 40.33 -20.03 9.24
N CYS A 19 39.35 -19.13 9.08
CA CYS A 19 38.10 -19.46 8.39
C CYS A 19 38.30 -19.73 6.89
N ASN A 20 37.52 -20.67 6.36
CA ASN A 20 37.50 -21.00 4.94
C ASN A 20 37.01 -19.80 4.11
N ALA A 21 37.29 -19.80 2.80
CA ALA A 21 36.84 -18.75 1.89
C ALA A 21 35.32 -18.54 1.98
N GLY A 22 34.89 -17.29 2.16
CA GLY A 22 33.49 -16.93 2.32
C GLY A 22 32.94 -17.08 3.75
N PHE A 23 33.79 -17.37 4.74
CA PHE A 23 33.44 -17.39 6.17
C PHE A 23 34.26 -16.36 6.95
N THR A 24 33.72 -15.89 8.07
CA THR A 24 34.36 -14.93 8.97
C THR A 24 34.22 -15.37 10.44
N TRP A 25 35.15 -14.95 11.29
CA TRP A 25 35.17 -15.32 12.71
C TRP A 25 34.25 -14.40 13.51
N VAL A 26 33.13 -14.92 14.01
CA VAL A 26 32.13 -14.19 14.81
C VAL A 26 31.64 -15.10 15.93
N HIS A 27 31.59 -14.60 17.17
CA HIS A 27 31.12 -15.35 18.35
C HIS A 27 31.73 -16.77 18.48
N ASP A 28 33.05 -16.88 18.33
CA ASP A 28 33.81 -18.12 18.43
C ASP A 28 33.49 -19.19 17.37
N GLU A 29 32.92 -18.77 16.23
CA GLU A 29 32.60 -19.65 15.12
C GLU A 29 32.96 -18.99 13.77
N CYS A 30 33.33 -19.82 12.79
CA CYS A 30 33.40 -19.40 11.40
C CYS A 30 32.00 -19.40 10.78
N VAL A 31 31.38 -18.23 10.72
CA VAL A 31 30.03 -18.01 10.15
C VAL A 31 30.13 -17.57 8.69
N PRO A 32 29.16 -17.93 7.83
CA PRO A 32 29.18 -17.55 6.42
C PRO A 32 29.04 -16.05 6.21
N VAL A 33 29.63 -15.54 5.14
CA VAL A 33 29.54 -14.15 4.70
C VAL A 33 28.48 -14.04 3.61
N CYS A 34 27.50 -13.15 3.81
CA CYS A 34 26.49 -12.78 2.83
C CYS A 34 26.48 -11.25 2.63
N GLU A 35 26.28 -10.80 1.40
CA GLU A 35 26.00 -9.39 1.10
C GLU A 35 24.50 -9.13 1.24
N ASP A 36 24.10 -8.08 1.96
CA ASP A 36 22.72 -7.58 2.06
C ASP A 36 21.63 -8.62 2.44
N CYS A 37 21.95 -9.62 3.27
CA CYS A 37 20.98 -10.60 3.81
C CYS A 37 20.20 -10.04 5.03
N VAL A 38 19.47 -8.95 4.83
CA VAL A 38 18.57 -8.36 5.84
C VAL A 38 17.19 -9.01 5.71
N ASN A 39 16.55 -9.37 6.82
CA ASN A 39 15.29 -10.16 6.86
C ASN A 39 15.46 -11.58 6.29
N GLY A 40 16.60 -12.20 6.61
CA GLY A 40 16.90 -13.57 6.29
C GLY A 40 18.09 -14.09 7.09
N GLU A 41 18.34 -15.38 6.95
CA GLU A 41 19.44 -16.10 7.57
C GLU A 41 20.50 -16.45 6.51
N CYS A 42 21.76 -16.11 6.79
CA CYS A 42 22.89 -16.50 5.95
C CYS A 42 23.28 -17.95 6.29
N VAL A 43 22.86 -18.90 5.44
CA VAL A 43 23.03 -20.34 5.70
C VAL A 43 24.29 -20.93 5.06
N ALA A 44 24.86 -20.23 4.08
CA ALA A 44 26.14 -20.54 3.45
C ALA A 44 26.72 -19.27 2.80
N PRO A 45 28.01 -19.25 2.41
CA PRO A 45 28.60 -18.07 1.77
C PRO A 45 27.80 -17.63 0.54
N GLY A 46 27.30 -16.39 0.55
CA GLY A 46 26.47 -15.82 -0.50
C GLY A 46 25.06 -16.43 -0.62
N VAL A 47 24.63 -17.30 0.30
CA VAL A 47 23.30 -17.94 0.28
C VAL A 47 22.47 -17.42 1.45
N CYS A 48 21.50 -16.57 1.12
CA CYS A 48 20.53 -16.02 2.06
C CYS A 48 19.19 -16.77 1.94
N VAL A 49 18.65 -17.23 3.07
CA VAL A 49 17.31 -17.79 3.18
C VAL A 49 16.42 -16.76 3.85
N CYS A 50 15.41 -16.26 3.14
CA CYS A 50 14.57 -15.19 3.67
C CYS A 50 13.67 -15.65 4.82
N ASP A 51 13.41 -14.73 5.75
CA ASP A 51 12.49 -14.93 6.87
C ASP A 51 11.05 -15.13 6.39
N GLU A 52 10.17 -15.55 7.29
CA GLU A 52 8.74 -15.71 6.99
C GLU A 52 8.15 -14.41 6.42
N LEU A 53 7.35 -14.53 5.35
CA LEU A 53 6.78 -13.39 4.62
C LEU A 53 7.82 -12.45 4.00
N TYR A 54 9.01 -12.96 3.70
CA TYR A 54 9.98 -12.34 2.80
C TYR A 54 10.31 -13.29 1.65
N ARG A 55 10.75 -12.72 0.53
CA ARG A 55 11.18 -13.48 -0.65
C ARG A 55 12.40 -12.84 -1.28
N LEU A 56 13.23 -13.66 -1.91
CA LEU A 56 14.43 -13.19 -2.57
C LEU A 56 14.08 -12.46 -3.87
N VAL A 57 14.38 -11.17 -3.94
CA VAL A 57 14.22 -10.29 -5.11
C VAL A 57 15.55 -9.59 -5.34
N GLU A 58 16.16 -9.81 -6.51
CA GLU A 58 17.46 -9.21 -6.88
C GLU A 58 18.56 -9.37 -5.80
N GLY A 59 18.58 -10.52 -5.12
CA GLY A 59 19.57 -10.83 -4.08
C GLY A 59 19.25 -10.29 -2.68
N ARG A 60 18.11 -9.62 -2.49
CA ARG A 60 17.65 -9.08 -1.20
C ARG A 60 16.37 -9.77 -0.75
N CYS A 61 16.18 -9.93 0.55
CA CYS A 61 14.91 -10.40 1.08
C CYS A 61 13.93 -9.22 1.18
N GLU A 62 12.99 -9.17 0.24
CA GLU A 62 11.95 -8.16 0.20
C GLU A 62 10.63 -8.68 0.81
N PRO A 63 9.83 -7.80 1.44
CA PRO A 63 8.55 -8.19 2.01
C PRO A 63 7.62 -8.86 0.99
N TYR A 64 6.92 -9.88 1.45
CA TYR A 64 5.94 -10.65 0.70
C TYR A 64 4.57 -10.58 1.37
N CYS A 65 3.55 -10.41 0.53
CA CYS A 65 2.16 -10.34 0.93
C CYS A 65 1.42 -11.47 0.18
N PRO A 66 1.08 -12.61 0.83
CA PRO A 66 0.50 -13.78 0.18
C PRO A 66 -0.81 -13.53 -0.56
N GLU A 67 -1.69 -12.73 0.05
CA GLU A 67 -2.96 -12.30 -0.54
C GLU A 67 -2.79 -11.19 -1.59
N GLY A 68 -1.54 -10.74 -1.80
CA GLY A 68 -1.22 -9.56 -2.60
C GLY A 68 -1.66 -8.24 -1.95
N CYS A 69 -1.36 -7.14 -2.63
CA CYS A 69 -1.78 -5.79 -2.24
C CYS A 69 -2.48 -5.12 -3.42
N VAL A 70 -3.73 -5.52 -3.69
CA VAL A 70 -4.54 -4.87 -4.73
C VAL A 70 -4.68 -3.38 -4.40
N ASN A 71 -4.35 -2.50 -5.35
CA ASN A 71 -4.29 -1.04 -5.16
C ASN A 71 -3.36 -0.57 -4.03
N GLY A 72 -2.30 -1.33 -3.76
CA GLY A 72 -1.26 -0.98 -2.80
C GLY A 72 0.09 -1.57 -3.15
N VAL A 73 1.03 -1.42 -2.23
CA VAL A 73 2.37 -2.03 -2.28
C VAL A 73 2.63 -2.77 -0.98
N CYS A 74 3.33 -3.90 -1.06
CA CYS A 74 3.77 -4.62 0.14
C CYS A 74 4.92 -3.81 0.77
N GLU A 75 4.65 -3.15 1.89
CA GLU A 75 5.63 -2.33 2.61
C GLU A 75 6.30 -3.08 3.77
N GLY A 76 5.69 -4.18 4.20
CA GLY A 76 6.18 -5.05 5.26
C GLY A 76 5.58 -6.46 5.15
N PRO A 77 6.05 -7.42 5.95
CA PRO A 77 5.62 -8.82 5.90
C PRO A 77 4.11 -8.92 6.14
N GLY A 78 3.34 -9.28 5.10
CA GLY A 78 1.88 -9.28 5.14
C GLY A 78 1.23 -7.89 5.25
N VAL A 79 2.00 -6.80 5.20
CA VAL A 79 1.51 -5.42 5.37
C VAL A 79 1.56 -4.66 4.04
N CYS A 80 0.39 -4.40 3.49
CA CYS A 80 0.14 -3.46 2.41
C CYS A 80 0.05 -1.99 2.85
N ARG A 81 0.80 -1.13 2.17
CA ARG A 81 0.53 0.31 2.07
C ARG A 81 -0.45 0.54 0.93
N CYS A 82 -1.58 1.18 1.20
CA CYS A 82 -2.51 1.53 0.13
C CYS A 82 -1.99 2.71 -0.70
N ASN A 83 -2.25 2.67 -2.01
CA ASN A 83 -1.94 3.78 -2.92
C ASN A 83 -2.78 5.01 -2.57
N GLU A 84 -2.36 6.18 -3.08
CA GLU A 84 -3.10 7.42 -2.89
C GLU A 84 -4.56 7.27 -3.33
N GLY A 85 -5.48 7.74 -2.50
CA GLY A 85 -6.91 7.62 -2.75
C GLY A 85 -7.53 6.27 -2.40
N TYR A 86 -6.75 5.35 -1.82
CA TYR A 86 -7.23 4.09 -1.28
C TYR A 86 -6.99 4.01 0.22
N ARG A 87 -7.84 3.27 0.92
CA ARG A 87 -7.67 2.96 2.34
C ARG A 87 -7.93 1.48 2.56
N ARG A 88 -7.18 0.90 3.48
CA ARG A 88 -7.36 -0.50 3.86
C ARG A 88 -8.72 -0.69 4.51
N ASP A 89 -9.48 -1.63 3.99
CA ASP A 89 -10.67 -2.14 4.65
C ASP A 89 -10.25 -3.09 5.78
N GLY A 90 -10.82 -2.88 6.97
CA GLY A 90 -10.42 -3.58 8.18
C GLY A 90 -10.87 -5.04 8.24
N VAL A 91 -11.78 -5.46 7.34
CA VAL A 91 -12.34 -6.82 7.32
C VAL A 91 -11.68 -7.65 6.22
N SER A 92 -11.66 -7.14 4.99
CA SER A 92 -11.09 -7.82 3.83
C SER A 92 -9.57 -7.67 3.73
N GLY A 93 -8.99 -6.65 4.39
CA GLY A 93 -7.57 -6.32 4.27
C GLY A 93 -7.18 -5.68 2.92
N VAL A 94 -8.14 -5.49 2.01
CA VAL A 94 -7.94 -4.93 0.67
C VAL A 94 -7.92 -3.40 0.71
N CYS A 95 -7.18 -2.77 -0.20
CA CYS A 95 -7.22 -1.32 -0.38
C CYS A 95 -8.42 -0.92 -1.26
N GLU A 96 -9.43 -0.33 -0.62
CA GLU A 96 -10.63 0.17 -1.27
C GLU A 96 -10.56 1.67 -1.52
N VAL A 97 -11.30 2.17 -2.52
CA VAL A 97 -11.37 3.60 -2.81
C VAL A 97 -11.85 4.38 -1.59
N PHE A 98 -11.16 5.48 -1.29
CA PHE A 98 -11.44 6.28 -0.11
C PHE A 98 -11.52 7.77 -0.45
N CYS A 99 -12.50 8.42 0.17
CA CYS A 99 -12.68 9.86 0.17
C CYS A 99 -12.85 10.31 1.64
N ARG A 100 -12.19 11.41 2.02
CA ARG A 100 -12.26 11.97 3.39
C ARG A 100 -13.66 12.40 3.80
N LYS A 101 -14.51 12.70 2.82
CA LYS A 101 -15.92 13.04 2.96
C LYS A 101 -16.74 12.21 1.97
N PRO A 102 -17.99 11.88 2.31
CA PRO A 102 -18.88 11.21 1.37
C PRO A 102 -19.23 12.14 0.19
N CYS A 103 -19.42 11.55 -0.99
CA CYS A 103 -19.88 12.26 -2.18
C CYS A 103 -21.41 12.40 -2.16
N GLU A 104 -21.93 13.61 -2.07
CA GLU A 104 -23.37 13.88 -2.09
C GLU A 104 -23.88 13.86 -3.54
N ASN A 105 -24.84 12.98 -3.88
CA ASN A 105 -25.28 12.69 -5.26
C ASN A 105 -24.17 12.21 -6.21
N GLY A 106 -23.20 11.47 -5.69
CA GLY A 106 -22.13 10.87 -6.48
C GLY A 106 -21.52 9.66 -5.80
N VAL A 107 -20.51 9.10 -6.45
CA VAL A 107 -19.69 8.00 -5.92
C VAL A 107 -18.26 8.46 -5.76
N CYS A 108 -17.60 8.00 -4.70
CA CYS A 108 -16.18 8.24 -4.49
C CYS A 108 -15.38 7.53 -5.59
N SER A 109 -14.48 8.26 -6.24
CA SER A 109 -13.55 7.73 -7.25
C SER A 109 -12.11 7.62 -6.74
N GLY A 110 -11.92 7.76 -5.42
CA GLY A 110 -10.62 7.87 -4.78
C GLY A 110 -10.04 9.29 -4.84
N ALA A 111 -8.95 9.51 -4.10
CA ALA A 111 -8.16 10.73 -4.07
C ALA A 111 -8.99 12.00 -3.85
N ASP A 112 -9.99 11.91 -2.96
CA ASP A 112 -10.90 13.01 -2.65
C ASP A 112 -11.67 13.57 -3.86
N ARG A 113 -11.87 12.74 -4.89
CA ARG A 113 -12.61 13.08 -6.10
C ARG A 113 -13.94 12.34 -6.15
N CYS A 114 -15.00 13.08 -6.43
CA CYS A 114 -16.34 12.53 -6.66
C CYS A 114 -16.64 12.40 -8.16
N ARG A 115 -17.20 11.26 -8.54
CA ARG A 115 -17.87 11.07 -9.82
C ARG A 115 -19.37 11.24 -9.59
N CYS A 116 -19.94 12.30 -10.15
CA CYS A 116 -21.36 12.60 -9.97
C CYS A 116 -22.25 11.56 -10.65
N ASN A 117 -23.42 11.33 -10.06
CA ASN A 117 -24.46 10.50 -10.65
C ASN A 117 -24.99 11.15 -11.94
N GLU A 118 -25.68 10.36 -12.77
CA GLU A 118 -26.28 10.86 -13.99
C GLU A 118 -27.23 12.03 -13.73
N GLY A 119 -27.12 13.10 -14.53
CA GLY A 119 -27.89 14.33 -14.35
C GLY A 119 -27.35 15.29 -13.30
N TYR A 120 -26.23 14.97 -12.65
CA TYR A 120 -25.54 15.86 -11.69
C TYR A 120 -24.17 16.29 -12.20
N GLN A 121 -23.66 17.40 -11.66
CA GLN A 121 -22.34 17.94 -11.94
C GLN A 121 -21.66 18.40 -10.65
N LEU A 122 -20.33 18.47 -10.64
CA LEU A 122 -19.58 18.87 -9.45
C LEU A 122 -19.93 20.32 -9.06
N ASP A 123 -20.14 20.57 -7.77
CA ASP A 123 -20.28 21.92 -7.25
C ASP A 123 -18.96 22.69 -7.43
N GLY A 124 -19.05 23.96 -7.84
CA GLY A 124 -17.87 24.79 -8.08
C GLY A 124 -17.09 25.21 -6.82
N LYS A 125 -17.65 24.98 -5.62
CA LYS A 125 -17.06 25.35 -4.33
C LYS A 125 -16.75 24.12 -3.47
N ASP A 126 -17.59 23.08 -3.55
CA ASP A 126 -17.40 21.84 -2.79
C ASP A 126 -17.26 20.62 -3.71
N GLY A 127 -16.02 20.16 -3.87
CA GLY A 127 -15.69 18.97 -4.67
C GLY A 127 -16.30 17.65 -4.15
N PHE A 128 -16.97 17.65 -2.99
CA PHE A 128 -17.71 16.49 -2.48
C PHE A 128 -19.22 16.56 -2.74
N LYS A 129 -19.71 17.66 -3.33
CA LYS A 129 -21.12 17.87 -3.60
C LYS A 129 -21.36 17.85 -5.10
N CYS A 130 -22.27 16.98 -5.54
CA CYS A 130 -22.79 17.01 -6.89
C CYS A 130 -24.16 17.70 -6.89
N VAL A 131 -24.25 18.80 -7.64
CA VAL A 131 -25.46 19.60 -7.81
C VAL A 131 -26.21 19.17 -9.08
N PRO A 132 -27.55 19.22 -9.08
CA PRO A 132 -28.33 18.84 -10.24
C PRO A 132 -28.02 19.74 -11.44
N LYS A 133 -28.01 19.13 -12.63
CA LYS A 133 -27.90 19.83 -13.92
C LYS A 133 -29.29 20.07 -14.47
N CYS A 134 -29.59 21.33 -14.76
CA CYS A 134 -30.79 21.73 -15.51
C CYS A 134 -30.36 22.20 -16.90
N GLY A 135 -30.87 21.57 -17.95
CA GLY A 135 -30.55 21.89 -19.35
C GLY A 135 -31.02 23.28 -19.77
N LYS A 136 -32.06 23.80 -19.11
CA LYS A 136 -32.49 25.20 -19.21
C LYS A 136 -32.26 25.91 -17.87
N PRO A 137 -31.91 27.21 -17.88
CA PRO A 137 -31.76 27.96 -16.65
C PRO A 137 -33.10 28.07 -15.90
N CYS A 138 -33.09 27.76 -14.60
CA CYS A 138 -34.23 27.98 -13.71
C CYS A 138 -34.35 29.47 -13.38
N ILE A 139 -35.21 30.19 -14.10
CA ILE A 139 -35.46 31.62 -13.88
C ILE A 139 -36.41 31.79 -12.68
N HIS A 140 -36.01 32.56 -11.67
CA HIS A 140 -36.73 32.71 -10.39
C HIS A 140 -37.08 31.38 -9.69
N ALA A 141 -36.25 30.35 -9.92
CA ALA A 141 -36.42 29.01 -9.37
C ALA A 141 -35.04 28.41 -9.06
N LYS A 142 -35.01 27.36 -8.25
CA LYS A 142 -33.80 26.60 -7.93
C LYS A 142 -33.82 25.25 -8.66
N CYS A 143 -32.69 24.86 -9.25
CA CYS A 143 -32.52 23.49 -9.76
C CYS A 143 -32.38 22.55 -8.55
N VAL A 144 -33.37 21.68 -8.30
CA VAL A 144 -33.44 20.82 -7.10
C VAL A 144 -33.24 19.34 -7.41
N ALA A 145 -33.47 18.94 -8.66
CA ALA A 145 -33.13 17.64 -9.21
C ALA A 145 -32.80 17.81 -10.71
N PRO A 146 -32.22 16.81 -11.39
CA PRO A 146 -31.91 16.91 -12.82
C PRO A 146 -33.12 17.36 -13.63
N ASP A 147 -32.98 18.47 -14.35
CA ASP A 147 -34.05 19.12 -15.13
C ASP A 147 -35.32 19.51 -14.35
N VAL A 148 -35.27 19.57 -13.02
CA VAL A 148 -36.40 19.97 -12.15
C VAL A 148 -36.09 21.30 -11.47
N CYS A 149 -36.87 22.33 -11.82
CA CYS A 149 -36.85 23.64 -11.19
C CYS A 149 -37.97 23.78 -10.15
N GLU A 150 -37.61 24.13 -8.91
CA GLU A 150 -38.56 24.50 -7.86
C GLU A 150 -38.68 26.03 -7.78
N CYS A 151 -39.90 26.56 -7.94
CA CYS A 151 -40.15 28.00 -7.93
C CYS A 151 -39.80 28.62 -6.58
N ASN A 152 -39.14 29.78 -6.61
CA ASN A 152 -38.94 30.55 -5.40
C ASN A 152 -40.29 31.04 -4.85
N LYS A 153 -40.35 31.33 -3.55
CA LYS A 153 -41.56 31.83 -2.90
C LYS A 153 -42.13 33.05 -3.64
N GLY A 154 -43.40 32.98 -4.02
CA GLY A 154 -44.10 34.05 -4.76
C GLY A 154 -44.05 33.92 -6.29
N TYR A 155 -43.34 32.92 -6.83
CA TYR A 155 -43.33 32.60 -8.26
C TYR A 155 -44.14 31.35 -8.54
N VAL A 156 -44.76 31.29 -9.72
CA VAL A 156 -45.51 30.13 -10.21
C VAL A 156 -44.99 29.72 -11.58
N LYS A 157 -45.05 28.42 -11.86
CA LYS A 157 -44.76 27.91 -13.19
C LYS A 157 -45.83 28.42 -14.15
N MET A 158 -45.41 29.09 -15.22
CA MET A 158 -46.29 29.38 -16.35
C MET A 158 -46.19 28.20 -17.32
N ASP A 159 -47.32 27.58 -17.62
CA ASP A 159 -47.45 26.46 -18.57
C ASP A 159 -47.47 26.96 -20.03
#